data_AF-A0A4R2K5J4-F1
#
_entry.id   AF-A0A4R2K5J4-F1
#
_cell.length_a   1.000
_cell.length_b   1.000
_cell.length_c   1.000
_cell.angle_alpha   90.00
_cell.angle_beta   90.00
_cell.angle_gamma   90.00
#
_symmetry.space_group_name_H-M   'P 1'
#
loop_
_entity.id
_entity.type
_entity.pdbx_description
1 polymer ?
#
loop_
_entity_poly.entity_id
_entity_poly.type
_entity_poly.pdbx_seq_one_letter_code
_entity_poly.pdbx_strand_id
1 'polypeptide(L)' 'MENYLAALAPEADVETTASGRRFGNAEVYQLRLSLIANEQLRELAAHRQTSPHALAQEWVMERLSWEAQQLRYPQG' A
#
# COMPACT_ATOMS: atom_id res chain seq x y z
N MET A 1 17.68 23.05 19.47
CA MET A 1 17.90 22.07 20.55
C MET A 1 16.55 21.92 21.25
N GLU A 2 16.15 20.68 21.55
CA GLU A 2 14.96 20.29 22.36
C GLU A 2 13.62 20.11 21.60
N ASN A 3 13.50 18.89 21.09
CA ASN A 3 12.29 18.21 20.63
C ASN A 3 11.31 18.04 21.80
N TYR A 4 10.22 18.83 21.82
CA TYR A 4 9.17 18.77 22.83
C TYR A 4 8.13 17.69 22.48
N LEU A 5 8.44 16.48 22.92
CA LEU A 5 7.54 15.39 23.31
C LEU A 5 6.02 15.54 23.04
N ALA A 6 5.52 14.54 22.31
CA ALA A 6 4.41 13.70 22.72
C ALA A 6 3.00 14.32 22.81
N ALA A 7 2.27 14.23 21.69
CA ALA A 7 0.83 13.97 21.65
C ALA A 7 0.49 13.74 20.17
N LEU A 8 0.10 12.58 19.66
CA LEU A 8 -0.53 11.41 20.24
C LEU A 8 -0.04 10.19 19.44
N ALA A 9 0.57 9.23 20.10
CA ALA A 9 0.50 7.86 19.60
C ALA A 9 -0.91 7.37 20.01
N PRO A 10 -1.84 7.09 19.08
CA PRO A 10 -2.96 6.26 19.46
C PRO A 10 -2.37 4.91 19.82
N GLU A 11 -2.54 4.58 21.09
CA GLU A 11 -2.25 3.29 21.68
C GLU A 11 -2.73 2.18 20.76
N ALA A 12 -1.92 1.12 20.70
CA ALA A 12 -2.25 -0.11 20.05
C ALA A 12 -3.60 -0.64 20.57
N ASP A 13 -4.65 -0.45 19.79
CA ASP A 13 -5.76 -1.38 19.78
C ASP A 13 -5.65 -2.20 18.50
N VAL A 14 -4.63 -3.07 18.49
CA VAL A 14 -4.68 -4.27 17.68
C VAL A 14 -5.73 -5.13 18.35
N GLU A 15 -6.99 -4.91 17.97
CA GLU A 15 -8.08 -5.83 18.24
C GLU A 15 -7.72 -7.16 17.55
N THR A 16 -6.94 -7.97 18.26
CA THR A 16 -6.71 -9.38 17.98
C THR A 16 -8.00 -10.08 18.36
N THR A 17 -9.01 -10.00 17.50
CA THR A 17 -10.13 -10.93 17.57
C THR A 17 -10.14 -11.85 16.37
N ALA A 18 -10.14 -13.13 16.72
CA ALA A 18 -10.44 -14.28 15.88
C ALA A 18 -9.26 -14.92 15.12
N SER A 19 -8.47 -15.66 15.89
CA SER A 19 -8.23 -17.09 15.68
C SER A 19 -8.89 -17.72 14.43
N GLY A 20 -8.07 -18.15 13.47
CA GLY A 20 -8.57 -19.05 12.42
C GLY A 20 -7.76 -19.02 11.15
N ARG A 21 -6.71 -19.84 11.09
CA ARG A 21 -5.92 -20.20 9.90
C ARG A 21 -4.80 -19.21 9.58
N ARG A 22 -3.57 -19.69 9.72
CA ARG A 22 -2.34 -19.12 9.17
C ARG A 22 -2.44 -19.10 7.63
N PHE A 23 -3.23 -18.19 7.08
CA PHE A 23 -3.03 -17.77 5.70
C PHE A 23 -1.82 -16.85 5.71
N GLY A 24 -0.87 -17.14 4.81
CA GLY A 24 0.51 -16.64 4.84
C GLY A 24 0.62 -15.16 5.14
N ASN A 25 1.72 -14.79 5.79
CA ASN A 25 2.06 -13.43 6.23
C ASN A 25 1.81 -12.39 5.12
N ALA A 26 0.58 -11.90 5.00
CA ALA A 26 0.25 -10.83 4.09
C ALA A 26 0.64 -9.55 4.81
N GLU A 27 1.82 -9.04 4.50
CA GLU A 27 2.28 -7.76 5.02
C GLU A 27 1.39 -6.67 4.42
N VAL A 28 0.66 -5.97 5.29
CA VAL A 28 -0.18 -4.83 4.90
C VAL A 28 0.73 -3.60 4.88
N TYR A 29 1.13 -3.18 3.68
CA TYR A 29 1.88 -1.94 3.50
C TYR A 29 0.92 -0.75 3.40
N GLN A 30 1.08 0.23 4.30
CA GLN A 30 0.34 1.49 4.22
C GLN A 30 0.94 2.38 3.13
N LEU A 31 0.23 2.55 2.03
CA LEU A 31 0.65 3.43 0.94
C LEU A 31 0.28 4.89 1.26
N ARG A 32 1.28 5.73 1.54
CA ARG A 32 1.07 7.18 1.71
C ARG A 32 1.31 7.90 0.39
N LEU A 33 0.23 8.29 -0.26
CA LEU A 33 0.26 9.11 -1.47
C LEU A 33 0.11 10.59 -1.11
N SER A 34 0.75 11.47 -1.87
CA SER A 34 0.50 12.92 -1.82
C SER A 34 -0.95 13.22 -2.19
N LEU A 35 -1.51 14.31 -1.67
CA LEU A 35 -2.92 14.69 -1.89
C LEU A 35 -3.30 14.69 -3.39
N ILE A 36 -2.47 15.30 -4.23
CA ILE A 36 -2.67 15.38 -5.69
C ILE A 36 -2.70 13.98 -6.32
N ALA A 37 -1.77 13.10 -5.94
CA ALA A 37 -1.70 11.74 -6.47
C ALA A 37 -2.89 10.88 -6.01
N ASN A 38 -3.39 11.10 -4.79
CA ASN A 38 -4.58 10.42 -4.29
C ASN A 38 -5.84 10.83 -5.06
N GLU A 39 -5.99 12.12 -5.34
CA GLU A 39 -7.11 12.63 -6.15
C GLU A 39 -7.08 12.04 -7.56
N GLN A 40 -5.93 12.07 -8.24
CA GLN A 40 -5.76 11.46 -9.55
C GLN A 40 -6.05 9.95 -9.55
N LEU A 41 -5.55 9.21 -8.54
CA LEU A 41 -5.82 7.79 -8.39
C LEU A 41 -7.32 7.53 -8.20
N ARG A 42 -7.99 8.36 -7.39
CA ARG A 42 -9.42 8.25 -7.14
C ARG A 42 -10.24 8.51 -8.41
N GLU A 43 -9.88 9.52 -9.19
CA GLU A 43 -10.53 9.80 -10.47
C GLU A 43 -10.36 8.62 -11.44
N LEU A 44 -9.12 8.12 -11.60
CA LEU A 44 -8.85 6.97 -12.45
C LEU A 44 -9.58 5.71 -12.00
N ALA A 45 -9.65 5.49 -10.69
CA ALA A 45 -10.39 4.38 -10.11
C ALA A 45 -11.90 4.50 -10.37
N ALA A 46 -12.47 5.71 -10.25
CA ALA A 46 -13.86 5.98 -10.58
C ALA A 46 -14.16 5.72 -12.07
N HIS A 47 -13.28 6.17 -12.97
CA HIS A 47 -13.39 5.90 -14.41
C HIS A 47 -13.34 4.40 -14.73
N ARG A 48 -12.53 3.64 -13.99
CA ARG A 48 -12.39 2.18 -14.16
C ARG A 48 -13.36 1.35 -13.31
N GLN A 49 -14.31 2.01 -12.64
CA GLN A 49 -15.29 1.37 -11.75
C GLN A 49 -14.62 0.46 -10.69
N THR A 50 -13.44 0.84 -10.24
CA THR A 50 -12.67 0.11 -9.24
C THR A 50 -12.42 0.96 -8.00
N SER A 51 -11.98 0.33 -6.92
CA SER A 51 -11.58 1.06 -5.72
C SER A 51 -10.18 1.64 -5.89
N PRO A 52 -9.90 2.87 -5.40
CA PRO A 52 -8.58 3.47 -5.49
C PRO A 52 -7.50 2.58 -4.86
N HIS A 53 -7.83 1.92 -3.74
CA HIS A 53 -6.91 0.97 -3.10
C HIS A 53 -6.63 -0.27 -3.99
N ALA A 54 -7.64 -0.80 -4.67
CA ALA A 54 -7.49 -1.94 -5.57
C ALA A 54 -6.67 -1.58 -6.81
N LEU A 55 -6.91 -0.40 -7.39
CA LEU A 55 -6.13 0.11 -8.52
C LEU A 55 -4.66 0.33 -8.15
N ALA A 56 -4.39 0.92 -6.98
CA ALA A 56 -3.03 1.10 -6.50
C ALA A 56 -2.31 -0.24 -6.31
N GLN A 57 -3.00 -1.22 -5.69
CA GLN A 57 -2.45 -2.56 -5.51
C GLN A 57 -2.11 -3.22 -6.86
N GLU A 58 -3.04 -3.16 -7.83
CA GLU A 58 -2.84 -3.70 -9.17
C GLU A 58 -1.61 -3.09 -9.85
N TRP A 59 -1.48 -1.76 -9.83
CA TRP A 59 -0.34 -1.07 -10.42
C TRP A 59 0.98 -1.42 -9.76
N VAL A 60 1.01 -1.56 -8.43
CA VAL A 60 2.22 -2.00 -7.71
C VAL A 60 2.59 -3.42 -8.13
N MET A 61 1.62 -4.34 -8.21
CA MET A 61 1.86 -5.72 -8.64
C MET A 61 2.34 -5.81 -10.10
N GLU A 62 1.75 -5.02 -11.00
CA GLU A 62 2.14 -4.94 -12.40
C GLU A 62 3.57 -4.39 -12.54
N ARG A 63 3.88 -3.30 -11.81
CA ARG A 63 5.21 -2.69 -11.81
C ARG A 63 6.28 -3.62 -11.27
N LEU A 64 6.00 -4.33 -10.17
CA LEU A 64 6.89 -5.34 -9.59
C LEU A 64 7.15 -6.48 -10.57
N SER A 65 6.10 -6.96 -11.26
CA SER A 65 6.22 -8.04 -12.25
C SER A 65 7.08 -7.60 -13.44
N TRP A 66 6.86 -6.39 -13.94
CA TRP A 66 7.67 -5.79 -15.00
C TRP A 66 9.13 -5.64 -14.57
N GLU A 67 9.38 -5.12 -13.37
CA GLU A 67 10.74 -4.90 -12.86
C GLU A 67 11.47 -6.23 -12.60
N ALA A 68 10.79 -7.23 -12.05
CA ALA A 68 11.33 -8.58 -11.89
C ALA A 68 11.68 -9.22 -13.25
N GLN A 69 10.88 -8.96 -14.28
CA GLN A 69 11.17 -9.42 -15.63
C GLN A 69 12.37 -8.70 -16.25
N GLN A 70 12.48 -7.38 -16.08
CA GLN A 70 13.64 -6.60 -16.52
C GLN A 70 14.93 -7.09 -15.84
N LEU A 71 14.88 -7.35 -14.53
CA LEU A 71 16.05 -7.82 -13.78
C LEU A 71 16.47 -9.24 -14.18
N ARG A 72 15.53 -10.07 -14.63
CA ARG A 72 15.81 -11.44 -15.13
C ARG A 72 16.42 -11.45 -16.53
N TYR A 73 16.19 -10.41 -17.33
CA TYR A 73 16.80 -10.22 -18.64
C TYR A 73 17.70 -8.98 -18.61
N PRO A 74 18.87 -9.05 -17.93
CA PRO A 74 19.88 -8.03 -18.12
C PRO A 74 20.23 -8.07 -19.62
N GLN A 75 19.91 -6.99 -20.33
CA GLN A 75 20.27 -6.82 -21.73
C GLN A 75 21.77 -7.09 -21.86
N GLY A 76 22.12 -8.22 -22.46
CA GLY A 76 23.49 -8.62 -22.78
C GLY A 76 23.95 -7.96 -24.08
#